data_AF-A0A8J7U5A4-F1
#
_entry.id   AF-A0A8J7U5A4-F1
#
_cell.length_a   1.000
_cell.length_b   1.000
_cell.length_c   1.000
_cell.angle_alpha   90.00
_cell.angle_beta   90.00
_cell.angle_gamma   90.00
#
_symmetry.space_group_name_H-M   'P 1'
#
loop_
_entity.id
_entity.type
_entity.pdbx_description
1 polymer ?
#
loop_
_entity_poly.entity_id
_entity_poly.type
_entity_poly.pdbx_seq_one_letter_code
_entity_poly.pdbx_strand_id
1 'polypeptide(L)'
;MNHFFRFSIFFACITAPLWAQPGGGGGGPLEPLPAPPVPVENPITTAKTNLGKILFWDEQLSSTNTVACGTCHQPRFGGSDPRSQNSVALATNPGFDGLFGTDDDVIASPGVPVNFADGTYGWSSSFEMLEQVTSRKSPPATDAAYSPELFWDGRAGTTLLDPDTGNVVIADGAALENQALGPPLSDAEMAHTTRDWDEITTKLASAQPLVLSPGIPSDLADWINGRGYPELFSEAFGDDGITAVRVAMAIATYERTTFSDQTPHDQDLRNEINLPQQERQGRQVFIQRGCATCHGGATFSDNNYHYIGVRPNDEDNGRFDVTGNNGDRGRFRTPALRNIALRAPYFHDGSAATLAEVVEFYDRGGDFDAPNKNNRIVPLNMSDDEKEALVAFMQNSLTDARAANETAPFDRPTLFIESDRKPVIQDSGVAGSGDFVPRIHAIEPPLAGNPSFTIGLDQSLGGAAAVLVIDDTPPASGSIPADAAFLRREVTLQGSGSGMGFGSVSTAVPNDRLTVGNTYYARWYVTDAGAANSLAESEIAAFTVFGEAVHNGCPADLNIDRSINVLDMVTLINDMGACEGSCISDLDGNGTVEEADFNMSLDDWLTCDL
;
A
#
# COMPACT_ATOMS: atom_id res chain seq x y z
N MET A 1 75.66 -37.37 -7.62
CA MET A 1 74.88 -38.10 -8.64
C MET A 1 73.41 -37.88 -8.34
N ASN A 2 72.69 -37.32 -9.32
CA ASN A 2 71.25 -37.14 -9.31
C ASN A 2 70.52 -38.42 -8.91
N HIS A 3 69.41 -38.32 -8.18
CA HIS A 3 68.09 -38.61 -8.75
C HIS A 3 66.95 -38.17 -7.82
N PHE A 4 66.03 -37.45 -8.46
CA PHE A 4 64.81 -36.84 -7.96
C PHE A 4 63.78 -37.87 -7.47
N PHE A 5 63.15 -37.56 -6.35
CA PHE A 5 61.87 -38.14 -5.94
C PHE A 5 60.74 -37.56 -6.81
N ARG A 6 59.97 -38.44 -7.46
CA ARG A 6 58.74 -38.10 -8.18
C ARG A 6 57.59 -37.96 -7.18
N PHE A 7 57.02 -36.76 -7.06
CA PHE A 7 55.69 -36.56 -6.49
C PHE A 7 54.66 -36.70 -7.62
N SER A 8 53.77 -37.70 -7.51
CA SER A 8 52.59 -37.83 -8.35
C SER A 8 51.50 -36.89 -7.83
N ILE A 9 51.18 -35.85 -8.60
CA ILE A 9 50.00 -35.00 -8.38
C ILE A 9 48.81 -35.69 -9.06
N PHE A 10 47.82 -36.09 -8.27
CA PHE A 10 46.50 -36.49 -8.77
C PHE A 10 45.76 -35.24 -9.24
N PHE A 11 45.49 -35.15 -10.55
CA PHE A 11 44.56 -34.20 -11.13
C PHE A 11 43.14 -34.75 -10.95
N ALA A 12 42.41 -34.27 -9.94
CA ALA A 12 40.98 -34.50 -9.84
C ALA A 12 40.27 -33.43 -10.68
N CYS A 13 39.74 -33.81 -11.85
CA CYS A 13 38.78 -33.01 -12.61
C CYS A 13 37.47 -32.94 -11.82
N ILE A 14 37.30 -31.90 -11.00
CA ILE A 14 36.01 -31.50 -10.46
C ILE A 14 35.44 -30.47 -11.42
N THR A 15 34.49 -30.88 -12.25
CA THR A 15 33.64 -29.96 -13.02
C THR A 15 32.59 -29.40 -12.05
N ALA A 16 32.92 -28.28 -11.40
CA ALA A 16 31.89 -27.45 -10.79
C ALA A 16 31.18 -26.67 -11.92
N PRO A 17 29.84 -26.59 -11.93
CA PRO A 17 29.16 -25.66 -12.82
C PRO A 17 29.57 -24.25 -12.40
N LEU A 18 30.14 -23.49 -13.35
CA LEU A 18 30.35 -22.06 -13.18
C LEU A 18 28.96 -21.41 -13.15
N TRP A 19 28.46 -21.10 -11.96
CA TRP A 19 27.43 -20.09 -11.81
C TRP A 19 28.14 -18.75 -12.00
N ALA A 20 27.92 -18.12 -13.16
CA ALA A 20 28.36 -16.75 -13.38
C ALA A 20 27.58 -15.86 -12.40
N GLN A 21 28.29 -15.33 -11.41
CA GLN A 21 27.85 -14.18 -10.65
C GLN A 21 27.70 -13.01 -11.64
N PRO A 22 26.54 -12.33 -11.75
CA PRO A 22 26.41 -11.13 -12.57
C PRO A 22 27.04 -9.97 -11.81
N GLY A 23 28.38 -9.91 -11.82
CA GLY A 23 29.17 -8.83 -11.24
C GLY A 23 29.91 -8.05 -12.33
N GLY A 24 29.37 -6.88 -12.69
CA GLY A 24 30.11 -5.73 -13.23
C GLY A 24 30.45 -5.74 -14.73
N GLY A 25 29.68 -5.01 -15.54
CA GLY A 25 30.14 -4.50 -16.85
C GLY A 25 29.06 -4.32 -17.93
N GLY A 26 28.28 -3.23 -17.88
CA GLY A 26 27.31 -2.84 -18.91
C GLY A 26 26.10 -3.77 -19.00
N GLY A 27 24.94 -3.23 -19.36
CA GLY A 27 23.68 -3.99 -19.36
C GLY A 27 23.70 -5.30 -20.17
N GLY A 28 24.65 -5.51 -21.09
CA GLY A 28 24.73 -6.75 -21.85
C GLY A 28 23.62 -6.89 -22.90
N PRO A 29 23.58 -8.01 -23.65
CA PRO A 29 22.52 -8.26 -24.60
C PRO A 29 21.16 -8.33 -23.90
N LEU A 30 20.08 -8.02 -24.63
CA LEU A 30 18.72 -8.21 -24.11
C LEU A 30 18.42 -9.71 -24.05
N GLU A 31 17.87 -10.16 -22.92
CA GLU A 31 17.69 -11.58 -22.61
C GLU A 31 16.27 -11.86 -22.09
N PRO A 32 15.76 -13.10 -22.21
CA PRO A 32 14.53 -13.50 -21.54
C PRO A 32 14.68 -13.43 -20.01
N LEU A 33 13.60 -13.14 -19.28
CA LEU A 33 13.64 -13.11 -17.82
C LEU A 33 13.81 -14.53 -17.24
N PRO A 34 14.86 -14.80 -16.42
CA PRO A 34 14.98 -16.06 -15.69
C PRO A 34 14.14 -16.04 -14.40
N ALA A 35 14.10 -17.14 -13.65
CA ALA A 35 13.57 -17.11 -12.29
C ALA A 35 14.41 -16.15 -11.40
N PRO A 36 13.81 -15.48 -10.40
CA PRO A 36 14.51 -14.54 -9.54
C PRO A 36 15.48 -15.23 -8.57
N PRO A 37 16.51 -14.53 -8.09
CA PRO A 37 17.40 -15.03 -7.06
C PRO A 37 16.65 -15.25 -5.72
N VAL A 38 17.01 -16.31 -5.01
CA VAL A 38 16.39 -16.70 -3.73
C VAL A 38 17.50 -16.88 -2.69
N PRO A 39 17.48 -16.15 -1.56
CA PRO A 39 18.43 -16.37 -0.46
C PRO A 39 18.16 -17.72 0.20
N VAL A 40 19.23 -18.40 0.62
CA VAL A 40 19.13 -19.77 1.15
C VAL A 40 18.38 -19.84 2.48
N GLU A 41 18.41 -18.74 3.25
CA GLU A 41 17.74 -18.58 4.54
C GLU A 41 16.24 -18.30 4.41
N ASN A 42 15.78 -17.83 3.24
CA ASN A 42 14.37 -17.60 2.97
C ASN A 42 13.90 -18.31 1.69
N PRO A 43 13.83 -19.66 1.70
CA PRO A 43 13.37 -20.43 0.55
C PRO A 43 11.88 -20.18 0.27
N ILE A 44 11.53 -20.16 -1.01
CA ILE A 44 10.14 -20.04 -1.45
C ILE A 44 9.38 -21.33 -1.11
N THR A 45 8.29 -21.20 -0.36
CA THR A 45 7.33 -22.28 -0.06
C THR A 45 5.92 -21.76 -0.28
N THR A 46 4.96 -22.65 -0.61
CA THR A 46 3.56 -22.24 -0.79
C THR A 46 2.99 -21.53 0.43
N ALA A 47 3.26 -22.03 1.65
CA ALA A 47 2.77 -21.41 2.88
C ALA A 47 3.35 -19.99 3.08
N LYS A 48 4.65 -19.78 2.84
CA LYS A 48 5.26 -18.44 2.90
C LYS A 48 4.77 -17.51 1.80
N THR A 49 4.56 -18.02 0.58
CA THR A 49 3.99 -17.23 -0.52
C THR A 49 2.57 -16.78 -0.20
N ASN A 50 1.72 -17.68 0.32
CA ASN A 50 0.35 -17.33 0.69
C ASN A 50 0.31 -16.34 1.86
N LEU A 51 1.09 -16.59 2.92
CA LEU A 51 1.23 -15.65 4.04
C LEU A 51 1.76 -14.29 3.57
N GLY A 52 2.75 -14.28 2.68
CA GLY A 52 3.28 -13.06 2.08
C GLY A 52 2.26 -12.30 1.25
N LYS A 53 1.44 -13.01 0.46
CA LYS A 53 0.36 -12.42 -0.33
C LYS A 53 -0.69 -11.79 0.59
N ILE A 54 -1.07 -12.46 1.67
CA ILE A 54 -1.97 -11.91 2.70
C ILE A 54 -1.38 -10.61 3.24
N LEU A 55 -0.18 -10.65 3.79
CA LEU A 55 0.46 -9.48 4.42
C LEU A 55 0.65 -8.31 3.43
N PHE A 56 1.04 -8.59 2.18
CA PHE A 56 1.21 -7.55 1.15
C PHE A 56 -0.09 -6.78 0.84
N TRP A 57 -1.24 -7.44 0.97
CA TRP A 57 -2.55 -6.89 0.62
C TRP A 57 -3.43 -6.55 1.83
N ASP A 58 -2.96 -6.77 3.06
CA ASP A 58 -3.75 -6.53 4.27
C ASP A 58 -3.54 -5.10 4.79
N GLU A 59 -4.55 -4.24 4.64
CA GLU A 59 -4.52 -2.85 5.09
C GLU A 59 -4.40 -2.73 6.61
N GLN A 60 -4.69 -3.81 7.36
CA GLN A 60 -4.47 -3.87 8.81
C GLN A 60 -3.00 -3.70 9.22
N LEU A 61 -2.05 -3.86 8.29
CA LEU A 61 -0.65 -3.51 8.56
C LEU A 61 -0.46 -2.02 8.84
N SER A 62 -1.27 -1.14 8.23
CA SER A 62 -1.22 0.30 8.53
C SER A 62 -1.90 0.66 9.85
N SER A 63 -1.56 1.82 10.40
CA SER A 63 -2.11 2.30 11.67
C SER A 63 -3.57 2.72 11.55
N THR A 64 -3.95 3.21 10.37
CA THR A 64 -5.30 3.69 10.04
C THR A 64 -6.17 2.59 9.41
N ASN A 65 -5.63 1.40 9.15
CA ASN A 65 -6.30 0.33 8.40
C ASN A 65 -6.69 0.74 6.96
N THR A 66 -5.97 1.68 6.33
CA THR A 66 -6.28 2.20 4.98
C THR A 66 -5.18 1.99 3.94
N VAL A 67 -4.00 1.51 4.36
CA VAL A 67 -2.84 1.31 3.47
C VAL A 67 -2.26 -0.09 3.66
N ALA A 68 -2.05 -0.80 2.56
CA ALA A 68 -1.24 -2.00 2.44
C ALA A 68 -0.09 -1.74 1.44
N CYS A 69 0.85 -2.69 1.30
CA CYS A 69 1.85 -2.61 0.22
C CYS A 69 1.15 -2.52 -1.14
N GLY A 70 0.09 -3.33 -1.33
CA GLY A 70 -0.73 -3.34 -2.54
C GLY A 70 -1.50 -2.06 -2.83
N THR A 71 -1.70 -1.16 -1.86
CA THR A 71 -2.30 0.16 -2.08
C THR A 71 -1.46 1.00 -3.03
N CYS A 72 -0.13 0.94 -2.90
CA CYS A 72 0.83 1.67 -3.72
C CYS A 72 1.45 0.82 -4.83
N HIS A 73 1.31 -0.51 -4.80
CA HIS A 73 2.03 -1.43 -5.67
C HIS A 73 1.11 -2.42 -6.39
N GLN A 74 0.33 -1.93 -7.36
CA GLN A 74 -0.66 -2.75 -8.06
C GLN A 74 -0.11 -3.38 -9.34
N PRO A 75 -0.25 -4.71 -9.55
CA PRO A 75 0.26 -5.39 -10.75
C PRO A 75 -0.27 -4.83 -12.06
N ARG A 76 -1.56 -4.46 -12.12
CA ARG A 76 -2.18 -3.83 -13.29
C ARG A 76 -1.52 -2.52 -13.72
N PHE A 77 -0.85 -1.86 -12.77
CA PHE A 77 -0.10 -0.63 -12.94
C PHE A 77 1.41 -0.88 -12.90
N GLY A 78 1.84 -2.08 -13.32
CA GLY A 78 3.25 -2.47 -13.39
C GLY A 78 3.95 -2.54 -12.04
N GLY A 79 3.18 -2.74 -10.96
CA GLY A 79 3.68 -2.72 -9.58
C GLY A 79 3.84 -1.31 -8.98
N SER A 80 3.27 -0.27 -9.62
CA SER A 80 3.24 1.11 -9.12
C SER A 80 1.83 1.54 -8.69
N ASP A 81 1.73 2.78 -8.22
CA ASP A 81 0.52 3.33 -7.60
C ASP A 81 -0.46 3.87 -8.64
N PRO A 82 -1.70 3.37 -8.72
CA PRO A 82 -2.70 3.88 -9.65
C PRO A 82 -3.10 5.35 -9.39
N ARG A 83 -2.98 5.82 -8.14
CA ARG A 83 -3.42 7.17 -7.75
C ARG A 83 -2.52 8.24 -8.33
N SER A 84 -1.26 7.90 -8.61
CA SER A 84 -0.31 8.76 -9.34
C SER A 84 -0.75 9.07 -10.79
N GLN A 85 -1.68 8.29 -11.36
CA GLN A 85 -2.28 8.55 -12.68
C GLN A 85 -3.71 9.09 -12.57
N ASN A 86 -4.52 8.52 -11.66
CA ASN A 86 -5.95 8.75 -11.61
C ASN A 86 -6.36 9.92 -10.69
N SER A 87 -5.46 10.35 -9.81
CA SER A 87 -5.75 11.33 -8.76
C SER A 87 -4.53 12.23 -8.51
N VAL A 88 -3.94 12.76 -9.59
CA VAL A 88 -2.67 13.52 -9.55
C VAL A 88 -2.65 14.56 -8.44
N ALA A 89 -3.69 15.38 -8.29
CA ALA A 89 -3.74 16.41 -7.25
C ALA A 89 -3.60 15.87 -5.81
N LEU A 90 -4.16 14.68 -5.53
CA LEU A 90 -4.03 14.01 -4.23
C LEU A 90 -2.72 13.21 -4.11
N ALA A 91 -2.03 12.98 -5.23
CA ALA A 91 -0.76 12.27 -5.32
C ALA A 91 0.42 13.21 -5.57
N THR A 92 0.24 14.52 -5.41
CA THR A 92 1.30 15.52 -5.53
C THR A 92 1.90 15.82 -4.16
N ASN A 93 3.23 15.78 -4.07
CA ASN A 93 4.03 16.32 -2.98
C ASN A 93 4.62 17.67 -3.46
N PRO A 94 4.66 18.72 -2.60
CA PRO A 94 5.08 20.06 -2.98
C PRO A 94 6.61 20.22 -3.16
N GLY A 95 7.34 19.11 -3.22
CA GLY A 95 8.75 19.13 -3.57
C GLY A 95 9.66 19.71 -2.50
N PHE A 96 10.77 20.27 -2.98
CA PHE A 96 11.87 20.78 -2.18
C PHE A 96 11.57 22.17 -1.59
N ASP A 97 10.83 23.02 -2.31
CA ASP A 97 10.48 24.37 -1.88
C ASP A 97 9.24 24.41 -0.96
N GLY A 98 8.47 23.32 -0.93
CA GLY A 98 7.30 23.15 -0.09
C GLY A 98 6.06 23.90 -0.57
N LEU A 99 6.03 24.32 -1.84
CA LEU A 99 4.91 25.01 -2.49
C LEU A 99 4.29 24.12 -3.57
N PHE A 100 2.97 23.96 -3.57
CA PHE A 100 2.28 23.26 -4.64
C PHE A 100 2.20 24.11 -5.92
N GLY A 101 2.21 23.44 -7.07
CA GLY A 101 2.04 24.05 -8.39
C GLY A 101 3.31 24.66 -8.96
N THR A 102 4.46 24.24 -8.45
CA THR A 102 5.81 24.62 -8.93
C THR A 102 6.43 23.49 -9.74
N ASP A 103 7.55 23.77 -10.41
CA ASP A 103 8.26 22.78 -11.22
C ASP A 103 8.87 21.65 -10.36
N ASP A 104 8.99 21.83 -9.04
CA ASP A 104 9.53 20.85 -8.10
C ASP A 104 8.52 19.91 -7.44
N ASP A 105 7.24 20.05 -7.79
CA ASP A 105 6.21 19.08 -7.44
C ASP A 105 6.61 17.65 -7.85
N VAL A 106 6.33 16.71 -6.96
CA VAL A 106 6.59 15.28 -7.15
C VAL A 106 5.26 14.54 -7.21
N ILE A 107 5.03 13.77 -8.29
CA ILE A 107 3.88 12.86 -8.38
C ILE A 107 4.27 11.50 -7.83
N ALA A 108 3.71 11.14 -6.67
CA ALA A 108 4.11 9.98 -5.90
C ALA A 108 2.92 9.21 -5.30
N SER A 109 3.08 8.68 -4.09
CA SER A 109 2.13 7.76 -3.45
C SER A 109 1.58 8.39 -2.17
N PRO A 110 0.26 8.57 -2.07
CA PRO A 110 -0.40 8.92 -0.81
C PRO A 110 -0.34 7.75 0.17
N GLY A 111 0.12 8.00 1.40
CA GLY A 111 0.09 7.04 2.49
C GLY A 111 -1.02 7.35 3.49
N VAL A 112 -0.63 7.64 4.73
CA VAL A 112 -1.55 7.95 5.83
C VAL A 112 -1.52 9.44 6.19
N PRO A 113 -2.63 10.01 6.72
CA PRO A 113 -2.56 11.33 7.33
C PRO A 113 -1.61 11.31 8.52
N VAL A 114 -1.14 12.47 8.96
CA VAL A 114 -0.40 12.56 10.23
C VAL A 114 -1.32 12.02 11.33
N ASN A 115 -0.90 10.99 12.03
CA ASN A 115 -1.67 10.42 13.14
C ASN A 115 -0.75 9.99 14.30
N PHE A 116 -1.38 9.75 15.45
CA PHE A 116 -0.72 9.46 16.72
C PHE A 116 -1.13 8.09 17.26
N ALA A 117 -0.39 7.61 18.27
CA ALA A 117 -0.62 6.29 18.88
C ALA A 117 -2.01 6.13 19.54
N ASP A 118 -2.70 7.23 19.84
CA ASP A 118 -4.08 7.22 20.35
C ASP A 118 -5.15 7.19 19.23
N GLY A 119 -4.72 7.04 17.97
CA GLY A 119 -5.57 7.03 16.78
C GLY A 119 -5.94 8.42 16.25
N THR A 120 -5.70 9.49 17.01
CA THR A 120 -6.07 10.84 16.57
C THR A 120 -5.19 11.34 15.43
N TYR A 121 -5.76 12.20 14.59
CA TYR A 121 -5.08 12.85 13.47
C TYR A 121 -4.46 14.19 13.88
N GLY A 122 -3.34 14.53 13.24
CA GLY A 122 -2.58 15.75 13.39
C GLY A 122 -2.55 16.61 12.13
N TRP A 123 -1.90 17.76 12.24
CA TRP A 123 -1.76 18.73 11.16
C TRP A 123 -0.42 18.60 10.44
N SER A 124 -0.47 18.45 9.13
CA SER A 124 0.66 18.60 8.22
C SER A 124 0.70 20.03 7.65
N SER A 125 1.88 20.64 7.60
CA SER A 125 2.05 21.95 6.95
C SER A 125 1.79 21.93 5.45
N SER A 126 1.95 20.77 4.82
CA SER A 126 1.79 20.58 3.38
C SER A 126 0.45 19.94 3.04
N PHE A 127 0.00 18.98 3.85
CA PHE A 127 -1.17 18.17 3.53
C PHE A 127 -2.39 18.45 4.41
N GLU A 128 -2.30 19.40 5.35
CA GLU A 128 -3.37 19.67 6.32
C GLU A 128 -3.69 18.37 7.10
N MET A 129 -4.94 17.89 7.08
CA MET A 129 -5.29 16.57 7.61
C MET A 129 -5.46 15.47 6.54
N LEU A 130 -5.10 15.74 5.29
CA LEU A 130 -5.12 14.75 4.21
C LEU A 130 -3.96 13.75 4.34
N GLU A 131 -4.06 12.66 3.58
CA GLU A 131 -2.99 11.70 3.42
C GLU A 131 -1.69 12.37 2.96
N GLN A 132 -0.58 11.99 3.60
CA GLN A 132 0.74 12.50 3.23
C GLN A 132 1.22 11.83 1.95
N VAL A 133 1.81 12.62 1.04
CA VAL A 133 2.39 12.10 -0.21
C VAL A 133 3.90 12.01 -0.07
N THR A 134 4.49 10.86 -0.42
CA THR A 134 5.94 10.66 -0.36
C THR A 134 6.71 11.61 -1.29
N SER A 135 7.96 11.93 -0.97
CA SER A 135 8.82 12.82 -1.77
C SER A 135 9.45 12.15 -3.00
N ARG A 136 9.15 10.88 -3.24
CA ARG A 136 9.54 10.13 -4.44
C ARG A 136 8.42 9.24 -4.89
N LYS A 137 8.30 9.06 -6.20
CA LYS A 137 7.42 8.08 -6.81
C LYS A 137 7.79 6.67 -6.33
N SER A 138 6.80 5.85 -5.99
CA SER A 138 7.02 4.45 -5.64
C SER A 138 7.65 3.66 -6.81
N PRO A 139 8.82 3.01 -6.61
CA PRO A 139 9.34 2.04 -7.56
C PRO A 139 8.38 0.86 -7.76
N PRO A 140 8.44 0.14 -8.89
CA PRO A 140 7.62 -1.06 -9.09
C PRO A 140 8.00 -2.17 -8.10
N ALA A 141 7.01 -2.82 -7.49
CA ALA A 141 7.22 -4.07 -6.73
C ALA A 141 7.34 -5.30 -7.65
N THR A 142 6.62 -5.29 -8.78
CA THR A 142 6.76 -6.31 -9.84
C THR A 142 8.19 -6.31 -10.38
N ASP A 143 8.79 -7.50 -10.48
CA ASP A 143 10.20 -7.69 -10.86
C ASP A 143 11.24 -7.08 -9.90
N ALA A 144 10.85 -6.62 -8.70
CA ALA A 144 11.80 -6.03 -7.74
C ALA A 144 12.86 -7.04 -7.27
N ALA A 145 12.50 -8.32 -7.21
CA ALA A 145 13.35 -9.43 -6.77
C ALA A 145 14.69 -9.57 -7.51
N TYR A 146 14.84 -9.01 -8.71
CA TYR A 146 16.09 -9.07 -9.48
C TYR A 146 17.08 -7.95 -9.14
N SER A 147 16.69 -7.03 -8.27
CA SER A 147 17.54 -5.90 -7.87
C SER A 147 18.32 -6.29 -6.60
N PRO A 148 19.66 -6.21 -6.60
CA PRO A 148 20.46 -6.51 -5.41
C PRO A 148 20.31 -5.45 -4.30
N GLU A 149 19.91 -4.23 -4.68
CA GLU A 149 19.58 -3.14 -3.75
C GLU A 149 18.25 -2.51 -4.20
N LEU A 150 17.41 -2.14 -3.25
CA LEU A 150 16.05 -1.60 -3.49
C LEU A 150 15.90 -0.15 -3.05
N PHE A 151 14.76 0.44 -3.42
CA PHE A 151 14.51 1.88 -3.54
C PHE A 151 15.33 2.56 -4.65
N TRP A 152 15.01 3.83 -4.91
CA TRP A 152 15.71 4.64 -5.92
C TRP A 152 17.17 4.92 -5.56
N ASP A 153 17.48 5.00 -4.27
CA ASP A 153 18.82 5.28 -3.72
C ASP A 153 19.58 4.01 -3.30
N GLY A 154 18.94 2.84 -3.31
CA GLY A 154 19.55 1.58 -2.89
C GLY A 154 19.72 1.41 -1.38
N ARG A 155 18.98 2.16 -0.55
CA ARG A 155 19.13 2.09 0.92
C ARG A 155 18.75 0.72 1.51
N ALA A 156 17.92 -0.06 0.81
CA ALA A 156 17.64 -1.45 1.16
C ALA A 156 18.70 -2.35 0.51
N GLY A 157 19.76 -2.63 1.28
CA GLY A 157 20.91 -3.42 0.85
C GLY A 157 20.71 -4.93 0.97
N THR A 158 21.76 -5.69 0.68
CA THR A 158 21.71 -7.16 0.53
C THR A 158 21.68 -7.96 1.83
N THR A 159 21.92 -7.35 2.98
CA THR A 159 21.97 -8.02 4.28
C THR A 159 20.72 -7.67 5.10
N LEU A 160 20.06 -8.69 5.66
CA LEU A 160 18.98 -8.52 6.62
C LEU A 160 19.53 -8.67 8.04
N LEU A 161 19.35 -7.62 8.84
CA LEU A 161 19.53 -7.68 10.28
C LEU A 161 18.18 -7.82 10.95
N ASP A 162 18.12 -8.63 12.00
CA ASP A 162 17.00 -8.63 12.92
C ASP A 162 16.92 -7.27 13.62
N PRO A 163 15.81 -6.51 13.49
CA PRO A 163 15.70 -5.18 14.08
C PRO A 163 15.74 -5.20 15.62
N ASP A 164 15.34 -6.31 16.26
CA ASP A 164 15.29 -6.42 17.71
C ASP A 164 16.66 -6.81 18.29
N THR A 165 17.37 -7.72 17.61
CA THR A 165 18.61 -8.30 18.13
C THR A 165 19.88 -7.77 17.47
N GLY A 166 19.77 -7.13 16.30
CA GLY A 166 20.90 -6.69 15.47
C GLY A 166 21.70 -7.82 14.82
N ASN A 167 21.26 -9.08 14.98
CA ASN A 167 21.94 -10.24 14.40
C ASN A 167 21.69 -10.32 12.89
N VAL A 168 22.68 -10.82 12.16
CA VAL A 168 22.51 -11.13 10.73
C VAL A 168 21.59 -12.33 10.58
N VAL A 169 20.48 -12.14 9.87
CA VAL A 169 19.50 -13.20 9.54
C VAL A 169 19.76 -13.73 8.13
N ILE A 170 19.98 -12.84 7.17
CA ILE A 170 20.34 -13.18 5.79
C ILE A 170 21.59 -12.39 5.43
N ALA A 171 22.67 -13.08 5.08
CA ALA A 171 23.96 -12.43 4.84
C ALA A 171 24.00 -11.68 3.50
N ASP A 172 23.33 -12.22 2.47
CA ASP A 172 23.32 -11.68 1.11
C ASP A 172 22.00 -12.01 0.38
N GLY A 173 21.59 -11.17 -0.58
CA GLY A 173 20.35 -11.34 -1.36
C GLY A 173 19.05 -10.98 -0.64
N ALA A 174 19.10 -10.17 0.42
CA ALA A 174 17.99 -9.84 1.30
C ALA A 174 17.30 -8.49 1.03
N ALA A 175 17.48 -7.91 -0.17
CA ALA A 175 17.02 -6.55 -0.44
C ALA A 175 15.50 -6.39 -0.25
N LEU A 176 14.70 -7.37 -0.69
CA LEU A 176 13.24 -7.36 -0.50
C LEU A 176 12.88 -7.42 0.99
N GLU A 177 13.50 -8.33 1.74
CA GLU A 177 13.26 -8.42 3.19
C GLU A 177 13.62 -7.11 3.91
N ASN A 178 14.73 -6.48 3.53
CA ASN A 178 15.15 -5.21 4.11
C ASN A 178 14.20 -4.06 3.73
N GLN A 179 13.75 -4.02 2.48
CA GLN A 179 12.78 -3.02 2.01
C GLN A 179 11.45 -3.14 2.74
N ALA A 180 10.96 -4.36 2.99
CA ALA A 180 9.68 -4.61 3.63
C ALA A 180 9.62 -4.16 5.11
N LEU A 181 10.78 -3.92 5.75
CA LEU A 181 10.84 -3.47 7.14
C LEU A 181 10.50 -1.99 7.35
N GLY A 182 10.65 -1.16 6.30
CA GLY A 182 10.55 0.30 6.40
C GLY A 182 9.12 0.84 6.36
N PRO A 183 8.35 0.60 5.28
CA PRO A 183 7.03 1.21 5.09
C PRO A 183 6.05 1.04 6.27
N PRO A 184 5.96 -0.13 6.94
CA PRO A 184 5.08 -0.31 8.09
C PRO A 184 5.36 0.61 9.30
N LEU A 185 6.55 1.22 9.36
CA LEU A 185 6.99 2.15 10.40
C LEU A 185 7.06 3.61 9.93
N SER A 186 6.86 3.86 8.64
CA SER A 186 6.96 5.19 8.05
C SER A 186 5.67 5.96 8.31
N ASP A 187 5.80 7.11 9.00
CA ASP A 187 4.67 7.95 9.41
C ASP A 187 4.00 8.72 8.27
N ALA A 188 4.60 8.67 7.08
CA ALA A 188 4.02 9.16 5.83
C ALA A 188 3.47 8.04 4.95
N GLU A 189 3.82 6.77 5.19
CA GLU A 189 3.39 5.64 4.35
C GLU A 189 2.30 4.81 5.02
N MET A 190 2.56 4.23 6.21
CA MET A 190 1.65 3.25 6.84
C MET A 190 1.47 3.42 8.35
N ALA A 191 2.20 4.32 9.01
CA ALA A 191 2.30 4.33 10.47
C ALA A 191 1.85 5.66 11.11
N HIS A 192 1.58 5.61 12.41
CA HIS A 192 1.66 6.81 13.23
C HIS A 192 3.11 7.10 13.64
N THR A 193 3.33 8.34 14.08
CA THR A 193 4.65 8.95 14.36
C THR A 193 5.56 8.21 15.35
N THR A 194 5.07 7.24 16.10
CA THR A 194 5.83 6.51 17.12
C THR A 194 5.70 5.00 17.01
N ARG A 195 5.13 4.49 15.91
CA ARG A 195 4.84 3.06 15.79
C ARG A 195 6.11 2.23 15.75
N ASP A 196 6.06 1.05 16.34
CA ASP A 196 7.10 0.04 16.25
C ASP A 196 6.58 -1.34 15.81
N TRP A 197 7.48 -2.31 15.70
CA TRP A 197 7.16 -3.67 15.30
C TRP A 197 6.42 -4.46 16.39
N ASP A 198 6.55 -4.10 17.67
CA ASP A 198 5.82 -4.78 18.76
C ASP A 198 4.32 -4.48 18.64
N GLU A 199 3.97 -3.23 18.33
CA GLU A 199 2.59 -2.84 18.04
C GLU A 199 2.02 -3.57 16.81
N ILE A 200 2.78 -3.69 15.72
CA ILE A 200 2.35 -4.41 14.50
C ILE A 200 2.12 -5.89 14.79
N THR A 201 3.09 -6.56 15.40
CA THR A 201 3.02 -8.01 15.66
C THR A 201 1.95 -8.36 16.68
N THR A 202 1.76 -7.52 17.72
CA THR A 202 0.65 -7.64 18.68
C THR A 202 -0.71 -7.53 17.99
N LYS A 203 -0.88 -6.54 17.10
CA LYS A 203 -2.12 -6.39 16.32
C LYS A 203 -2.40 -7.62 15.47
N LEU A 204 -1.40 -8.10 14.72
CA LEU A 204 -1.53 -9.27 13.86
C LEU A 204 -1.90 -10.54 14.66
N ALA A 205 -1.37 -10.72 15.87
CA ALA A 205 -1.65 -11.89 16.69
C ALA A 205 -3.15 -12.07 17.02
N SER A 206 -3.93 -10.99 17.04
CA SER A 206 -5.39 -11.00 17.27
C SER A 206 -6.23 -10.71 16.03
N ALA A 207 -5.62 -10.28 14.93
CA ALA A 207 -6.33 -9.90 13.72
C ALA A 207 -6.73 -11.12 12.87
N GLN A 208 -7.85 -10.99 12.17
CA GLN A 208 -8.24 -11.93 11.13
C GLN A 208 -7.60 -11.52 9.79
N PRO A 209 -6.87 -12.43 9.12
CA PRO A 209 -6.23 -12.14 7.83
C PRO A 209 -7.22 -11.63 6.78
N LEU A 210 -6.90 -10.49 6.15
CA LEU A 210 -7.69 -9.88 5.07
C LEU A 210 -9.17 -9.58 5.41
N VAL A 211 -9.52 -9.41 6.69
CA VAL A 211 -10.93 -9.14 7.10
C VAL A 211 -11.53 -7.88 6.47
N LEU A 212 -10.68 -6.91 6.09
CA LEU A 212 -11.08 -5.68 5.41
C LEU A 212 -11.39 -5.90 3.91
N SER A 213 -10.80 -6.93 3.31
CA SER A 213 -10.94 -7.20 1.89
C SER A 213 -12.38 -7.59 1.52
N PRO A 214 -13.00 -6.96 0.52
CA PRO A 214 -14.29 -7.41 0.00
C PRO A 214 -14.19 -8.63 -0.91
N GLY A 215 -12.99 -9.03 -1.32
CA GLY A 215 -12.80 -10.11 -2.29
C GLY A 215 -11.40 -10.71 -2.21
N ILE A 216 -11.33 -12.00 -1.87
CA ILE A 216 -10.09 -12.77 -1.77
C ILE A 216 -10.10 -13.84 -2.87
N PRO A 217 -9.00 -14.06 -3.62
CA PRO A 217 -8.89 -15.18 -4.55
C PRO A 217 -9.25 -16.51 -3.87
N SER A 218 -10.04 -17.35 -4.54
CA SER A 218 -10.67 -18.51 -3.90
C SER A 218 -9.66 -19.51 -3.34
N ASP A 219 -8.53 -19.71 -4.02
CA ASP A 219 -7.43 -20.56 -3.54
C ASP A 219 -6.77 -20.02 -2.27
N LEU A 220 -6.62 -18.69 -2.16
CA LEU A 220 -6.11 -18.04 -0.96
C LEU A 220 -7.12 -18.08 0.18
N ALA A 221 -8.41 -17.86 -0.11
CA ALA A 221 -9.49 -17.98 0.87
C ALA A 221 -9.62 -19.41 1.42
N ASP A 222 -9.57 -20.42 0.54
CA ASP A 222 -9.56 -21.85 0.89
C ASP A 222 -8.33 -22.21 1.73
N TRP A 223 -7.17 -21.57 1.47
CA TRP A 223 -5.99 -21.77 2.30
C TRP A 223 -6.13 -21.09 3.66
N ILE A 224 -6.67 -19.87 3.75
CA ILE A 224 -6.92 -19.18 5.03
C ILE A 224 -7.87 -20.02 5.89
N ASN A 225 -9.03 -20.43 5.33
CA ASN A 225 -10.01 -21.30 5.98
C ASN A 225 -10.36 -20.90 7.43
N GLY A 226 -10.56 -19.60 7.67
CA GLY A 226 -10.92 -19.03 8.97
C GLY A 226 -9.79 -19.01 10.02
N ARG A 227 -8.56 -19.36 9.65
CA ARG A 227 -7.41 -19.36 10.57
C ARG A 227 -6.88 -17.96 10.83
N GLY A 228 -6.43 -17.72 12.05
CA GLY A 228 -5.75 -16.48 12.44
C GLY A 228 -4.27 -16.47 12.03
N TYR A 229 -3.62 -15.30 12.08
CA TYR A 229 -2.20 -15.18 11.77
C TYR A 229 -1.28 -16.16 12.53
N PRO A 230 -1.43 -16.42 13.85
CA PRO A 230 -0.57 -17.37 14.55
C PRO A 230 -0.52 -18.77 13.90
N GLU A 231 -1.66 -19.26 13.41
CA GLU A 231 -1.74 -20.55 12.72
C GLU A 231 -1.10 -20.51 11.33
N LEU A 232 -1.26 -19.39 10.60
CA LEU A 232 -0.64 -19.20 9.29
C LEU A 232 0.89 -19.07 9.40
N PHE A 233 1.40 -18.40 10.45
CA PHE A 233 2.82 -18.34 10.75
C PHE A 233 3.37 -19.72 11.15
N SER A 234 2.59 -20.51 11.92
CA SER A 234 2.94 -21.89 12.26
C SER A 234 3.12 -22.77 11.03
N GLU A 235 2.23 -22.65 10.03
CA GLU A 235 2.39 -23.37 8.76
C GLU A 235 3.60 -22.87 7.94
N ALA A 236 3.86 -21.57 7.92
CA ALA A 236 4.90 -20.96 7.09
C ALA A 236 6.32 -21.06 7.67
N PHE A 237 6.46 -21.04 9.00
CA PHE A 237 7.74 -20.94 9.71
C PHE A 237 7.98 -22.06 10.73
N GLY A 238 6.97 -22.90 11.00
CA GLY A 238 7.05 -24.05 11.90
C GLY A 238 6.67 -23.79 13.35
N ASP A 239 6.34 -22.54 13.71
CA ASP A 239 5.76 -22.14 15.00
C ASP A 239 4.98 -20.82 14.85
N ASP A 240 4.19 -20.46 15.86
CA ASP A 240 3.23 -19.35 15.84
C ASP A 240 3.85 -17.95 16.05
N GLY A 241 5.18 -17.85 16.17
CA GLY A 241 5.87 -16.59 16.42
C GLY A 241 5.72 -15.60 15.25
N ILE A 242 5.09 -14.45 15.52
CA ILE A 242 5.01 -13.32 14.60
C ILE A 242 6.14 -12.34 14.96
N THR A 243 7.06 -12.10 14.03
CA THR A 243 8.19 -11.17 14.23
C THR A 243 8.37 -10.31 12.99
N ALA A 244 9.01 -9.13 13.14
CA ALA A 244 9.36 -8.24 12.04
C ALA A 244 10.08 -8.99 10.89
N VAL A 245 11.06 -9.81 11.26
CA VAL A 245 11.84 -10.63 10.32
C VAL A 245 10.96 -11.61 9.54
N ARG A 246 10.04 -12.30 10.21
CA ARG A 246 9.16 -13.28 9.55
C ARG A 246 8.11 -12.62 8.67
N VAL A 247 7.57 -11.47 9.09
CA VAL A 247 6.70 -10.63 8.24
C VAL A 247 7.44 -10.23 6.97
N ALA A 248 8.63 -9.66 7.10
CA ALA A 248 9.47 -9.26 5.97
C ALA A 248 9.83 -10.44 5.05
N MET A 249 10.21 -11.59 5.61
CA MET A 249 10.50 -12.81 4.85
C MET A 249 9.29 -13.34 4.07
N ALA A 250 8.09 -13.30 4.67
CA ALA A 250 6.87 -13.73 4.01
C ALA A 250 6.54 -12.79 2.83
N ILE A 251 6.52 -11.48 3.07
CA ILE A 251 6.28 -10.46 2.02
C ILE A 251 7.28 -10.62 0.87
N ALA A 252 8.57 -10.69 1.18
CA ALA A 252 9.62 -10.88 0.18
C ALA A 252 9.52 -12.22 -0.57
N THR A 253 8.95 -13.26 0.05
CA THR A 253 8.68 -14.54 -0.64
C THR A 253 7.58 -14.38 -1.68
N TYR A 254 6.52 -13.61 -1.38
CA TYR A 254 5.46 -13.31 -2.33
C TYR A 254 5.97 -12.41 -3.47
N GLU A 255 6.74 -11.37 -3.18
CA GLU A 255 7.32 -10.48 -4.22
C GLU A 255 8.26 -11.23 -5.18
N ARG A 256 8.90 -12.31 -4.75
CA ARG A 256 9.67 -13.20 -5.64
C ARG A 256 8.80 -14.02 -6.61
N THR A 257 7.49 -14.02 -6.44
CA THR A 257 6.56 -14.71 -7.36
C THR A 257 5.97 -13.79 -8.43
N THR A 258 6.08 -12.46 -8.24
CA THR A 258 5.51 -11.45 -9.14
C THR A 258 6.53 -11.00 -10.19
N PHE A 259 6.97 -11.94 -11.05
CA PHE A 259 7.92 -11.68 -12.13
C PHE A 259 7.30 -11.87 -13.54
N SER A 260 7.71 -11.01 -14.48
CA SER A 260 7.07 -10.82 -15.78
C SER A 260 7.83 -11.49 -16.95
N ASP A 261 7.91 -12.82 -16.92
CA ASP A 261 8.68 -13.65 -17.87
C ASP A 261 7.94 -14.03 -19.18
N GLN A 262 6.75 -13.47 -19.42
CA GLN A 262 5.90 -13.77 -20.57
C GLN A 262 5.58 -12.56 -21.45
N THR A 263 6.44 -11.53 -21.45
CA THR A 263 6.29 -10.39 -22.36
C THR A 263 6.46 -10.82 -23.84
N PRO A 264 5.91 -10.08 -24.83
CA PRO A 264 6.18 -10.37 -26.23
C PRO A 264 7.68 -10.35 -26.60
N HIS A 265 8.50 -9.57 -25.88
CA HIS A 265 9.96 -9.61 -26.01
C HIS A 265 10.55 -10.98 -25.63
N ASP A 266 10.13 -11.56 -24.49
CA ASP A 266 10.58 -12.88 -24.07
C ASP A 266 10.16 -13.96 -25.08
N GLN A 267 8.91 -13.88 -25.55
CA GLN A 267 8.36 -14.81 -26.53
C GLN A 267 9.12 -14.75 -27.87
N ASP A 268 9.49 -13.56 -28.35
CA ASP A 268 10.29 -13.39 -29.57
C ASP A 268 11.70 -13.97 -29.40
N LEU A 269 12.36 -13.72 -28.25
CA LEU A 269 13.69 -14.28 -27.97
C LEU A 269 13.68 -15.82 -27.83
N ARG A 270 12.55 -16.40 -27.40
CA ARG A 270 12.32 -17.85 -27.39
C ARG A 270 11.86 -18.41 -28.75
N ASN A 271 11.72 -17.56 -29.79
CA ASN A 271 11.20 -17.89 -31.11
C ASN A 271 9.74 -18.42 -31.11
N GLU A 272 8.95 -18.02 -30.13
CA GLU A 272 7.52 -18.37 -30.01
C GLU A 272 6.66 -17.47 -30.90
N ILE A 273 7.07 -16.21 -31.05
CA ILE A 273 6.43 -15.22 -31.92
C ILE A 273 7.49 -14.48 -32.73
N ASN A 274 7.03 -13.65 -33.67
CA ASN A 274 7.85 -12.58 -34.24
C ASN A 274 7.26 -11.24 -33.78
N LEU A 275 8.08 -10.37 -33.20
CA LEU A 275 7.66 -8.99 -32.93
C LEU A 275 7.22 -8.30 -34.23
N PRO A 276 6.17 -7.44 -34.18
CA PRO A 276 5.79 -6.67 -35.36
C PRO A 276 6.92 -5.72 -35.80
N GLN A 277 6.83 -5.21 -37.03
CA GLN A 277 7.93 -4.50 -37.67
C GLN A 277 8.37 -3.26 -36.87
N GLN A 278 7.41 -2.50 -36.34
CA GLN A 278 7.66 -1.26 -35.60
C GLN A 278 8.39 -1.54 -34.29
N GLU A 279 7.97 -2.55 -33.53
CA GLU A 279 8.59 -2.97 -32.27
C GLU A 279 9.99 -3.55 -32.50
N ARG A 280 10.20 -4.29 -33.60
CA ARG A 280 11.55 -4.75 -33.99
C ARG A 280 12.46 -3.58 -34.32
N GLN A 281 11.96 -2.58 -35.03
CA GLN A 281 12.70 -1.33 -35.30
C GLN A 281 13.00 -0.60 -33.99
N GLY A 282 12.02 -0.50 -33.08
CA GLY A 282 12.20 0.11 -31.77
C GLY A 282 13.27 -0.56 -30.92
N ARG A 283 13.30 -1.90 -30.91
CA ARG A 283 14.37 -2.67 -30.26
C ARG A 283 15.74 -2.36 -30.87
N GLN A 284 15.81 -2.18 -32.20
CA GLN A 284 17.07 -1.78 -32.85
C GLN A 284 17.48 -0.35 -32.46
N VAL A 285 16.54 0.60 -32.43
CA VAL A 285 16.80 1.97 -31.96
C VAL A 285 17.31 1.95 -30.52
N PHE A 286 16.65 1.21 -29.61
CA PHE A 286 17.05 1.06 -28.22
C PHE A 286 18.51 0.61 -28.06
N ILE A 287 18.96 -0.33 -28.89
CA ILE A 287 20.35 -0.82 -28.88
C ILE A 287 21.29 0.21 -29.54
N GLN A 288 20.95 0.72 -30.72
CA GLN A 288 21.82 1.60 -31.52
C GLN A 288 22.02 2.98 -30.88
N ARG A 289 21.02 3.47 -30.14
CA ARG A 289 21.09 4.73 -29.38
C ARG A 289 21.71 4.56 -27.99
N GLY A 290 22.14 3.34 -27.64
CA GLY A 290 22.92 3.08 -26.43
C GLY A 290 22.12 2.91 -25.15
N CYS A 291 20.78 2.86 -25.20
CA CYS A 291 19.91 2.67 -24.03
C CYS A 291 20.27 1.38 -23.28
N ALA A 292 20.56 0.31 -24.02
CA ALA A 292 20.99 -0.99 -23.47
C ALA A 292 22.32 -0.94 -22.67
N THR A 293 23.05 0.17 -22.69
CA THR A 293 24.26 0.32 -21.85
C THR A 293 23.92 0.29 -20.37
N CYS A 294 22.85 0.99 -19.98
CA CYS A 294 22.32 0.97 -18.62
C CYS A 294 21.10 0.06 -18.52
N HIS A 295 20.28 -0.03 -19.57
CA HIS A 295 19.05 -0.82 -19.59
C HIS A 295 19.16 -2.11 -20.41
N GLY A 296 20.24 -2.88 -20.20
CA GLY A 296 20.44 -4.16 -20.88
C GLY A 296 20.02 -5.36 -20.04
N GLY A 297 20.26 -6.57 -20.56
CA GLY A 297 20.10 -7.80 -19.81
C GLY A 297 18.65 -8.23 -19.70
N ALA A 298 18.41 -9.21 -18.84
CA ALA A 298 17.09 -9.80 -18.66
C ALA A 298 16.06 -8.83 -18.07
N THR A 299 16.47 -7.88 -17.24
CA THR A 299 15.59 -6.94 -16.53
C THR A 299 15.54 -5.55 -17.17
N PHE A 300 16.34 -5.31 -18.22
CA PHE A 300 16.56 -3.96 -18.77
C PHE A 300 17.11 -3.00 -17.71
N SER A 301 18.08 -3.46 -16.90
CA SER A 301 18.77 -2.67 -15.89
C SER A 301 20.15 -3.24 -15.58
N ASP A 302 21.12 -2.36 -15.43
CA ASP A 302 22.47 -2.66 -14.93
C ASP A 302 22.56 -2.58 -13.40
N ASN A 303 21.45 -2.21 -12.73
CA ASN A 303 21.34 -1.94 -11.30
C ASN A 303 22.38 -0.93 -10.74
N ASN A 304 23.00 -0.11 -11.59
CA ASN A 304 23.94 0.93 -11.17
C ASN A 304 23.23 2.26 -10.90
N TYR A 305 23.99 3.21 -10.34
CA TYR A 305 23.51 4.52 -9.96
C TYR A 305 24.01 5.59 -10.91
N HIS A 306 23.09 6.36 -11.50
CA HIS A 306 23.41 7.39 -12.48
C HIS A 306 22.64 8.67 -12.18
N TYR A 307 23.30 9.81 -12.40
CA TYR A 307 22.62 11.11 -12.47
C TYR A 307 22.38 11.42 -13.95
N ILE A 308 21.10 11.49 -14.33
CA ILE A 308 20.67 11.69 -15.71
C ILE A 308 20.09 13.09 -15.96
N GLY A 309 20.03 13.95 -14.95
CA GLY A 309 19.53 15.32 -15.10
C GLY A 309 18.02 15.46 -15.17
N VAL A 310 17.26 14.68 -14.38
CA VAL A 310 15.79 14.87 -14.22
C VAL A 310 15.47 16.07 -13.34
N ARG A 311 16.26 16.28 -12.27
CA ARG A 311 16.20 17.43 -11.36
C ARG A 311 17.60 17.91 -10.99
N PRO A 312 17.78 19.13 -10.47
CA PRO A 312 19.01 19.55 -9.80
C PRO A 312 19.46 18.52 -8.75
N ASN A 313 20.76 18.25 -8.69
CA ASN A 313 21.31 17.16 -7.86
C ASN A 313 21.40 17.50 -6.36
N ASP A 314 20.94 18.69 -5.97
CA ASP A 314 20.81 19.18 -4.61
C ASP A 314 19.35 19.30 -4.12
N GLU A 315 18.36 19.12 -5.01
CA GLU A 315 16.93 19.05 -4.65
C GLU A 315 16.53 17.63 -4.19
N ASP A 316 16.98 16.59 -4.90
CA ASP A 316 16.95 15.21 -4.42
C ASP A 316 18.36 14.60 -4.46
N ASN A 317 18.92 14.36 -3.28
CA ASN A 317 20.28 13.87 -3.10
C ASN A 317 20.49 12.42 -3.59
N GLY A 318 19.42 11.63 -3.73
CA GLY A 318 19.49 10.24 -4.20
C GLY A 318 20.46 9.37 -3.39
N ARG A 319 21.35 8.66 -4.09
CA ARG A 319 22.36 7.75 -3.51
C ARG A 319 23.32 8.44 -2.53
N PHE A 320 23.47 9.77 -2.58
CA PHE A 320 24.26 10.49 -1.59
C PHE A 320 23.76 10.26 -0.15
N ASP A 321 22.45 10.17 0.06
CA ASP A 321 21.88 9.98 1.40
C ASP A 321 22.26 8.62 2.01
N VAL A 322 22.60 7.64 1.17
CA VAL A 322 23.06 6.31 1.59
C VAL A 322 24.58 6.27 1.79
N THR A 323 25.34 6.94 0.91
CA THR A 323 26.80 6.76 0.82
C THR A 323 27.61 7.87 1.47
N GLY A 324 27.05 9.06 1.62
CA GLY A 324 27.75 10.29 2.00
C GLY A 324 28.77 10.80 0.96
N ASN A 325 28.86 10.18 -0.21
CA ASN A 325 29.83 10.52 -1.25
C ASN A 325 29.27 11.59 -2.21
N ASN A 326 29.89 12.78 -2.24
CA ASN A 326 29.45 13.88 -3.12
C ASN A 326 29.35 13.52 -4.61
N GLY A 327 30.11 12.52 -5.08
CA GLY A 327 29.99 12.05 -6.46
C GLY A 327 28.64 11.41 -6.78
N ASP A 328 27.91 10.96 -5.76
CA ASP A 328 26.65 10.21 -5.86
C ASP A 328 25.40 11.08 -5.67
N ARG A 329 25.56 12.39 -5.54
CA ARG A 329 24.44 13.35 -5.48
C ARG A 329 23.56 13.28 -6.73
N GLY A 330 22.24 13.20 -6.54
CA GLY A 330 21.25 13.08 -7.60
C GLY A 330 21.34 11.75 -8.37
N ARG A 331 22.14 10.78 -7.93
CA ARG A 331 22.20 9.49 -8.60
C ARG A 331 21.12 8.56 -8.11
N PHE A 332 20.45 7.94 -9.06
CA PHE A 332 19.42 6.93 -8.79
C PHE A 332 19.75 5.64 -9.49
N ARG A 333 19.29 4.54 -8.90
CA ARG A 333 19.37 3.21 -9.47
C ARG A 333 18.66 3.20 -10.81
N THR A 334 19.28 2.59 -11.82
CA THR A 334 18.62 2.31 -13.10
C THR A 334 17.43 1.37 -12.87
N PRO A 335 16.18 1.80 -13.08
CA PRO A 335 15.02 0.94 -12.88
C PRO A 335 14.90 -0.10 -14.00
N ALA A 336 14.38 -1.29 -13.67
CA ALA A 336 14.01 -2.31 -14.66
C ALA A 336 12.91 -1.78 -15.58
N LEU A 337 12.98 -2.01 -16.89
CA LEU A 337 11.99 -1.47 -17.86
C LEU A 337 10.84 -2.45 -18.21
N ARG A 338 10.78 -3.61 -17.55
CA ARG A 338 9.63 -4.50 -17.69
C ARG A 338 8.37 -3.84 -17.13
N ASN A 339 7.24 -4.07 -17.82
CA ASN A 339 5.94 -3.45 -17.58
C ASN A 339 5.95 -1.91 -17.56
N ILE A 340 6.94 -1.27 -18.20
CA ILE A 340 7.10 0.18 -18.11
C ILE A 340 5.86 0.96 -18.57
N ALA A 341 5.15 0.49 -19.59
CA ALA A 341 3.95 1.18 -20.06
C ALA A 341 2.76 1.18 -19.09
N LEU A 342 2.76 0.30 -18.08
CA LEU A 342 1.66 0.22 -17.12
C LEU A 342 1.79 1.24 -15.98
N ARG A 343 2.99 1.81 -15.79
CA ARG A 343 3.38 2.41 -14.50
C ARG A 343 3.75 3.89 -14.57
N ALA A 344 3.16 4.62 -15.52
CA ALA A 344 3.22 6.08 -15.54
C ALA A 344 2.79 6.68 -14.18
N PRO A 345 3.16 7.94 -13.88
CA PRO A 345 4.20 8.71 -14.54
C PRO A 345 5.62 8.13 -14.31
N TYR A 346 6.64 8.75 -14.88
CA TYR A 346 8.01 8.24 -14.95
C TYR A 346 9.01 9.08 -14.16
N PHE A 347 10.22 8.54 -14.02
CA PHE A 347 11.30 9.04 -13.15
C PHE A 347 11.00 8.92 -11.65
N HIS A 348 11.96 9.35 -10.82
CA HIS A 348 11.87 9.25 -9.36
C HIS A 348 10.91 10.28 -8.76
N ASP A 349 10.54 11.30 -9.53
CA ASP A 349 9.66 12.41 -9.14
C ASP A 349 8.31 12.39 -9.88
N GLY A 350 8.09 11.47 -10.82
CA GLY A 350 6.84 11.43 -11.59
C GLY A 350 6.67 12.60 -12.57
N SER A 351 7.74 13.31 -12.95
CA SER A 351 7.66 14.52 -13.79
C SER A 351 7.26 14.27 -15.25
N ALA A 352 7.41 13.04 -15.77
CA ALA A 352 7.00 12.69 -17.13
C ALA A 352 5.73 11.82 -17.11
N ALA A 353 4.66 12.28 -17.75
CA ALA A 353 3.38 11.58 -17.83
C ALA A 353 3.40 10.45 -18.88
N THR A 354 4.22 10.56 -19.92
CA THR A 354 4.19 9.63 -21.07
C THR A 354 5.57 9.07 -21.42
N LEU A 355 5.62 7.87 -22.03
CA LEU A 355 6.86 7.32 -22.57
C LEU A 355 7.45 8.22 -23.67
N ALA A 356 6.61 8.94 -24.41
CA ALA A 356 7.06 9.91 -25.40
C ALA A 356 7.85 11.04 -24.74
N GLU A 357 7.38 11.59 -23.62
CA GLU A 357 8.12 12.59 -22.84
C GLU A 357 9.45 12.05 -22.30
N VAL A 358 9.49 10.79 -21.85
CA VAL A 358 10.73 10.12 -21.44
C VAL A 358 11.71 10.01 -22.61
N VAL A 359 11.23 9.63 -23.81
CA VAL A 359 12.07 9.55 -25.01
C VAL A 359 12.58 10.94 -25.40
N GLU A 360 11.74 11.97 -25.35
CA GLU A 360 12.15 13.35 -25.60
C GLU A 360 13.17 13.85 -24.59
N PHE A 361 13.06 13.44 -23.32
CA PHE A 361 14.02 13.78 -22.26
C PHE A 361 15.42 13.26 -22.60
N TYR A 362 15.52 12.00 -23.00
CA TYR A 362 16.80 11.43 -23.42
C TYR A 362 17.28 12.02 -24.75
N ASP A 363 16.39 12.31 -25.70
CA ASP A 363 16.76 12.88 -27.01
C ASP A 363 17.38 14.27 -26.91
N ARG A 364 16.97 15.07 -25.92
CA ARG A 364 17.56 16.40 -25.63
C ARG A 364 18.74 16.38 -24.66
N GLY A 365 19.06 15.22 -24.06
CA GLY A 365 20.22 15.05 -23.20
C GLY A 365 20.01 15.42 -21.73
N GLY A 366 18.79 15.24 -21.22
CA GLY A 366 18.37 15.60 -19.87
C GLY A 366 18.11 17.10 -19.69
N ASP A 367 17.45 17.46 -18.59
CA ASP A 367 16.99 18.83 -18.33
C ASP A 367 17.95 19.63 -17.46
N PHE A 368 18.74 18.93 -16.62
CA PHE A 368 19.67 19.56 -15.68
C PHE A 368 21.10 19.05 -15.82
N ASP A 369 22.05 19.98 -15.70
CA ASP A 369 23.49 19.70 -15.77
C ASP A 369 24.16 19.80 -14.41
N ALA A 370 25.09 18.88 -14.13
CA ALA A 370 26.02 18.98 -13.01
C ALA A 370 27.33 18.25 -13.34
N PRO A 371 28.44 18.53 -12.63
CA PRO A 371 29.73 17.90 -12.90
C PRO A 371 29.72 16.35 -12.84
N ASN A 372 28.78 15.76 -12.11
CA ASN A 372 28.64 14.32 -11.96
C ASN A 372 27.53 13.70 -12.86
N LYS A 373 26.95 14.48 -13.80
CA LYS A 373 26.01 13.95 -14.80
C LYS A 373 26.68 12.88 -15.64
N ASN A 374 25.98 11.78 -15.88
CA ASN A 374 26.52 10.70 -16.69
C ASN A 374 26.82 11.23 -18.11
N ASN A 375 28.07 11.04 -18.57
CA ASN A 375 28.56 11.59 -19.83
C ASN A 375 27.90 11.00 -21.09
N ARG A 376 27.09 9.96 -20.96
CA ARG A 376 26.27 9.39 -22.04
C ARG A 376 24.94 10.10 -22.22
N ILE A 377 24.53 10.93 -21.27
CA ILE A 377 23.29 11.68 -21.33
C ILE A 377 23.57 12.98 -22.09
N VAL A 378 23.43 12.87 -23.42
CA VAL A 378 23.70 13.90 -24.42
C VAL A 378 22.63 13.83 -25.51
N PRO A 379 22.42 14.89 -26.30
CA PRO A 379 21.42 14.87 -27.36
C PRO A 379 21.62 13.70 -28.35
N LEU A 380 20.56 12.93 -28.59
CA LEU A 380 20.60 11.71 -29.41
C LEU A 380 20.23 11.96 -30.88
N ASN A 381 19.54 13.07 -31.16
CA ASN A 381 19.09 13.50 -32.49
C ASN A 381 18.34 12.37 -33.25
N MET A 382 17.36 11.77 -32.58
CA MET A 382 16.49 10.75 -33.17
C MET A 382 15.46 11.37 -34.11
N SER A 383 15.12 10.70 -35.21
CA SER A 383 13.97 11.09 -36.02
C SER A 383 12.65 10.71 -35.35
N ASP A 384 11.55 11.35 -35.74
CA ASP A 384 10.21 11.04 -35.22
C ASP A 384 9.88 9.54 -35.34
N ASP A 385 10.16 8.93 -36.51
CA ASP A 385 9.98 7.48 -36.73
C ASP A 385 10.78 6.60 -35.74
N GLU A 386 11.97 7.05 -35.32
CA GLU A 386 12.79 6.31 -34.35
C GLU A 386 12.21 6.41 -32.94
N LYS A 387 11.74 7.61 -32.57
CA LYS A 387 11.09 7.86 -31.28
C LYS A 387 9.80 7.06 -31.15
N GLU A 388 8.95 7.08 -32.17
CA GLU A 388 7.71 6.30 -32.22
C GLU A 388 7.99 4.79 -32.14
N ALA A 389 8.97 4.30 -32.90
CA ALA A 389 9.35 2.89 -32.85
C ALA A 389 9.88 2.49 -31.47
N LEU A 390 10.71 3.34 -30.84
CA LEU A 390 11.24 3.12 -29.50
C LEU A 390 10.13 3.05 -28.44
N VAL A 391 9.16 3.98 -28.50
CA VAL A 391 7.96 3.94 -27.64
C VAL A 391 7.17 2.64 -27.86
N ALA A 392 6.91 2.26 -29.11
CA ALA A 392 6.18 1.02 -29.43
C ALA A 392 6.87 -0.22 -28.87
N PHE A 393 8.21 -0.30 -28.96
CA PHE A 393 8.97 -1.39 -28.35
C PHE A 393 8.78 -1.44 -26.83
N MET A 394 9.01 -0.33 -26.12
CA MET A 394 8.85 -0.28 -24.66
C MET A 394 7.40 -0.57 -24.22
N GLN A 395 6.42 -0.05 -24.97
CA GLN A 395 5.02 -0.15 -24.61
C GLN A 395 4.44 -1.54 -24.86
N ASN A 396 4.68 -2.10 -26.04
CA ASN A 396 4.02 -3.31 -26.47
C ASN A 396 4.87 -4.56 -26.17
N SER A 397 6.20 -4.44 -26.28
CA SER A 397 7.07 -5.62 -26.18
C SER A 397 7.48 -5.96 -24.76
N LEU A 398 7.46 -5.00 -23.83
CA LEU A 398 7.91 -5.20 -22.45
C LEU A 398 6.77 -5.36 -21.45
N THR A 399 5.52 -5.43 -21.90
CA THR A 399 4.33 -5.54 -21.05
C THR A 399 3.86 -6.98 -20.98
N ASP A 400 3.78 -7.54 -19.77
CA ASP A 400 3.23 -8.87 -19.53
C ASP A 400 1.71 -8.78 -19.37
N ALA A 401 0.98 -9.50 -20.22
CA ALA A 401 -0.47 -9.49 -20.21
C ALA A 401 -1.06 -10.02 -18.89
N ARG A 402 -0.33 -10.87 -18.14
CA ARG A 402 -0.80 -11.36 -16.84
C ARG A 402 -0.79 -10.26 -15.78
N ALA A 403 0.23 -9.40 -15.78
CA ALA A 403 0.28 -8.25 -14.87
C ALA A 403 -0.84 -7.26 -15.20
N ALA A 404 -1.01 -6.90 -16.47
CA ALA A 404 -2.05 -5.97 -16.93
C ALA A 404 -3.49 -6.44 -16.66
N ASN A 405 -3.71 -7.77 -16.66
CA ASN A 405 -5.02 -8.37 -16.43
C ASN A 405 -5.18 -8.97 -15.03
N GLU A 406 -4.18 -8.82 -14.15
CA GLU A 406 -4.13 -9.39 -12.80
C GLU A 406 -4.49 -10.89 -12.77
N THR A 407 -3.91 -11.66 -13.70
CA THR A 407 -4.01 -13.11 -13.70
C THR A 407 -2.78 -13.74 -13.05
N ALA A 408 -2.94 -14.94 -12.49
CA ALA A 408 -1.87 -15.62 -11.76
C ALA A 408 -0.52 -15.59 -12.50
N PRO A 409 0.59 -15.21 -11.82
CA PRO A 409 0.71 -15.02 -10.37
C PRO A 409 0.37 -13.60 -9.85
N PHE A 410 -0.20 -12.73 -10.70
CA PHE A 410 -0.52 -11.33 -10.37
C PHE A 410 -1.95 -11.11 -9.87
N ASP A 411 -2.72 -12.17 -9.69
CA ASP A 411 -4.03 -12.10 -9.06
C ASP A 411 -3.89 -11.72 -7.58
N ARG A 412 -4.89 -11.03 -7.02
CA ARG A 412 -4.78 -10.38 -5.71
C ARG A 412 -6.11 -10.26 -4.99
N PRO A 413 -6.10 -10.11 -3.66
CA PRO A 413 -7.22 -9.52 -2.94
C PRO A 413 -7.58 -8.12 -3.44
N THR A 414 -8.86 -7.78 -3.35
CA THR A 414 -9.35 -6.40 -3.49
C THR A 414 -9.13 -5.66 -2.18
N LEU A 415 -8.72 -4.39 -2.21
CA LEU A 415 -8.52 -3.57 -1.02
C LEU A 415 -9.85 -2.96 -0.54
N PHE A 416 -9.97 -2.67 0.74
CA PHE A 416 -11.10 -1.93 1.32
C PHE A 416 -11.28 -0.57 0.64
N ILE A 417 -10.18 0.17 0.40
CA ILE A 417 -10.25 1.48 -0.26
C ILE A 417 -10.80 1.43 -1.70
N GLU A 418 -10.75 0.26 -2.36
CA GLU A 418 -11.31 0.03 -3.69
C GLU A 418 -12.82 -0.29 -3.66
N SER A 419 -13.38 -0.56 -2.48
CA SER A 419 -14.75 -1.01 -2.28
C SER A 419 -15.75 0.14 -2.08
N ASP A 420 -17.04 -0.20 -1.97
CA ASP A 420 -18.14 0.66 -1.53
C ASP A 420 -18.33 0.69 -0.01
N ARG A 421 -17.51 -0.05 0.76
CA ARG A 421 -17.54 -0.06 2.24
C ARG A 421 -16.90 1.16 2.87
N LYS A 422 -16.13 1.94 2.11
CA LYS A 422 -15.52 3.18 2.60
C LYS A 422 -16.57 4.23 2.92
N PRO A 423 -16.35 5.10 3.93
CA PRO A 423 -17.25 6.21 4.18
C PRO A 423 -17.41 7.10 2.94
N VAL A 424 -18.62 7.61 2.72
CA VAL A 424 -19.00 8.46 1.59
C VAL A 424 -19.28 9.87 2.11
N ILE A 425 -18.58 10.87 1.57
CA ILE A 425 -18.79 12.26 1.92
C ILE A 425 -19.89 12.87 1.04
N GLN A 426 -20.89 13.49 1.67
CA GLN A 426 -22.02 14.15 1.04
C GLN A 426 -21.91 15.66 1.20
N ASP A 427 -21.78 16.39 0.07
CA ASP A 427 -21.62 17.84 0.08
C ASP A 427 -22.90 18.55 0.58
N SER A 428 -22.82 19.09 1.80
CA SER A 428 -23.94 19.77 2.46
C SER A 428 -23.49 20.82 3.48
N GLY A 429 -22.20 21.22 3.47
CA GLY A 429 -21.58 22.02 4.52
C GLY A 429 -22.12 23.46 4.65
N VAL A 430 -21.88 24.07 5.81
CA VAL A 430 -22.19 25.48 6.11
C VAL A 430 -20.91 26.20 6.48
N ALA A 431 -20.56 27.22 5.69
CA ALA A 431 -19.34 27.99 5.88
C ALA A 431 -19.36 28.83 7.18
N GLY A 432 -18.18 28.94 7.79
CA GLY A 432 -17.91 29.79 8.93
C GLY A 432 -17.15 31.07 8.57
N SER A 433 -16.37 31.56 9.53
CA SER A 433 -15.52 32.74 9.37
C SER A 433 -14.55 32.57 8.20
N GLY A 434 -14.49 33.58 7.32
CA GLY A 434 -13.61 33.56 6.15
C GLY A 434 -14.12 32.71 4.98
N ASP A 435 -15.41 32.37 4.97
CA ASP A 435 -16.07 31.55 3.96
C ASP A 435 -15.53 30.11 3.86
N PHE A 436 -14.79 29.65 4.89
CA PHE A 436 -14.33 28.27 4.97
C PHE A 436 -15.46 27.34 5.41
N VAL A 437 -15.70 26.29 4.63
CA VAL A 437 -16.56 25.17 5.02
C VAL A 437 -15.68 24.18 5.78
N PRO A 438 -15.99 23.84 7.06
CA PRO A 438 -15.26 22.80 7.77
C PRO A 438 -15.27 21.49 6.97
N ARG A 439 -14.12 20.86 6.80
CA ARG A 439 -14.01 19.63 5.99
C ARG A 439 -13.88 18.41 6.89
N ILE A 440 -14.79 17.46 6.74
CA ILE A 440 -14.80 16.20 7.50
C ILE A 440 -13.87 15.17 6.88
N HIS A 441 -13.14 14.42 7.71
CA HIS A 441 -12.26 13.33 7.29
C HIS A 441 -12.72 12.02 7.92
N ALA A 442 -13.22 11.08 7.10
CA ALA A 442 -13.61 9.75 7.54
C ALA A 442 -13.11 8.74 6.51
N ILE A 443 -11.92 8.17 6.74
CA ILE A 443 -11.24 7.28 5.78
C ILE A 443 -11.06 5.86 6.31
N GLU A 444 -11.08 5.68 7.62
CA GLU A 444 -10.83 4.39 8.27
C GLU A 444 -12.02 3.43 8.04
N PRO A 445 -11.80 2.11 8.08
CA PRO A 445 -12.87 1.14 7.93
C PRO A 445 -13.81 1.15 9.15
N PRO A 446 -15.14 1.28 8.93
CA PRO A 446 -16.15 1.03 9.97
C PRO A 446 -16.31 -0.48 10.22
N LEU A 447 -15.22 -1.18 10.50
CA LEU A 447 -15.21 -2.60 10.81
C LEU A 447 -15.72 -2.80 12.25
N ALA A 448 -16.66 -3.73 12.44
CA ALA A 448 -17.14 -4.12 13.76
C ALA A 448 -16.00 -4.57 14.67
N GLY A 449 -15.95 -4.03 15.89
CA GLY A 449 -14.86 -4.30 16.84
C GLY A 449 -13.55 -3.58 16.54
N ASN A 450 -13.50 -2.72 15.50
CA ASN A 450 -12.35 -1.85 15.29
C ASN A 450 -12.17 -0.95 16.52
N PRO A 451 -11.03 -1.03 17.26
CA PRO A 451 -10.82 -0.27 18.47
C PRO A 451 -10.60 1.23 18.21
N SER A 452 -10.26 1.61 16.97
CA SER A 452 -10.04 2.98 16.56
C SER A 452 -10.68 3.23 15.19
N PHE A 453 -11.76 3.98 15.19
CA PHE A 453 -12.40 4.58 14.01
C PHE A 453 -12.39 6.09 14.19
N THR A 454 -11.50 6.75 13.44
CA THR A 454 -11.22 8.18 13.58
C THR A 454 -12.00 9.01 12.59
N ILE A 455 -12.67 10.04 13.11
CA ILE A 455 -13.29 11.10 12.30
C ILE A 455 -12.58 12.41 12.61
N GLY A 456 -11.95 12.99 11.59
CA GLY A 456 -11.24 14.27 11.63
C GLY A 456 -12.06 15.44 11.11
N LEU A 457 -11.54 16.64 11.34
CA LEU A 457 -12.09 17.92 10.89
C LEU A 457 -10.96 18.92 10.66
N ASP A 458 -10.93 19.58 9.51
CA ASP A 458 -10.12 20.79 9.28
C ASP A 458 -10.90 21.91 8.57
N GLN A 459 -10.21 22.93 8.06
CA GLN A 459 -10.78 24.11 7.40
C GLN A 459 -11.83 24.85 8.25
N SER A 460 -11.54 24.99 9.54
CA SER A 460 -12.49 25.54 10.52
C SER A 460 -11.86 26.68 11.34
N LEU A 461 -12.59 27.23 12.31
CA LEU A 461 -12.09 28.28 13.19
C LEU A 461 -11.20 27.69 14.31
N GLY A 462 -9.91 28.01 14.29
CA GLY A 462 -8.95 27.53 15.29
C GLY A 462 -9.26 28.04 16.71
N GLY A 463 -9.17 27.15 17.69
CA GLY A 463 -9.53 27.41 19.09
C GLY A 463 -11.04 27.39 19.39
N ALA A 464 -11.88 27.15 18.38
CA ALA A 464 -13.33 27.03 18.58
C ALA A 464 -13.72 25.71 19.26
N ALA A 465 -14.86 25.72 19.94
CA ALA A 465 -15.52 24.50 20.37
C ALA A 465 -16.17 23.82 19.16
N ALA A 466 -15.94 22.52 19.01
CA ALA A 466 -16.55 21.70 17.98
C ALA A 466 -17.20 20.44 18.58
N VAL A 467 -18.26 19.97 17.93
CA VAL A 467 -19.01 18.78 18.35
C VAL A 467 -19.14 17.83 17.17
N LEU A 468 -18.63 16.61 17.33
CA LEU A 468 -18.93 15.50 16.44
C LEU A 468 -20.23 14.86 16.89
N VAL A 469 -21.14 14.69 15.94
CA VAL A 469 -22.40 13.96 16.11
C VAL A 469 -22.41 12.81 15.12
N ILE A 470 -22.73 11.61 15.60
CA ILE A 470 -22.99 10.42 14.80
C ILE A 470 -24.39 9.90 15.15
N ASP A 471 -25.21 9.63 14.14
CA ASP A 471 -26.58 9.14 14.26
C ASP A 471 -26.88 8.07 13.21
N ASP A 472 -27.85 7.19 13.46
CA ASP A 472 -28.33 6.16 12.53
C ASP A 472 -29.54 6.63 11.72
N THR A 473 -30.09 7.80 12.05
CA THR A 473 -31.18 8.44 11.31
C THR A 473 -30.61 9.21 10.12
N PRO A 474 -31.09 8.94 8.88
CA PRO A 474 -30.67 9.72 7.73
C PRO A 474 -30.94 11.22 7.90
N PRO A 475 -30.00 12.09 7.53
CA PRO A 475 -30.12 13.53 7.72
C PRO A 475 -31.32 14.10 6.96
N ALA A 476 -32.32 14.63 7.69
CA ALA A 476 -33.46 15.30 7.09
C ALA A 476 -33.08 16.73 6.67
N SER A 477 -33.26 17.08 5.40
CA SER A 477 -32.90 18.41 4.84
C SER A 477 -31.39 18.76 4.93
N GLY A 478 -30.52 17.76 4.95
CA GLY A 478 -29.07 17.96 4.90
C GLY A 478 -28.42 18.39 6.22
N SER A 479 -29.04 18.08 7.36
CA SER A 479 -28.44 18.26 8.70
C SER A 479 -28.85 17.14 9.64
N ILE A 480 -27.98 16.83 10.60
CA ILE A 480 -28.23 15.87 11.69
C ILE A 480 -28.55 16.69 12.94
N PRO A 481 -29.73 16.60 13.56
CA PRO A 481 -30.03 17.43 14.73
C PRO A 481 -28.93 17.33 15.78
N ALA A 482 -28.42 18.46 16.28
CA ALA A 482 -27.26 18.46 17.19
C ALA A 482 -27.52 17.76 18.55
N ASP A 483 -28.79 17.48 18.85
CA ASP A 483 -29.30 16.73 20.00
C ASP A 483 -29.68 15.27 19.69
N ALA A 484 -29.73 14.87 18.42
CA ALA A 484 -29.86 13.49 17.99
C ALA A 484 -28.46 12.87 17.95
N ALA A 485 -28.21 11.80 18.72
CA ALA A 485 -26.90 11.15 18.68
C ALA A 485 -26.94 9.71 19.19
N PHE A 486 -26.46 8.80 18.36
CA PHE A 486 -25.83 7.56 18.81
C PHE A 486 -24.49 7.86 19.53
N LEU A 487 -23.72 8.82 19.00
CA LEU A 487 -22.48 9.30 19.61
C LEU A 487 -22.38 10.83 19.52
N ARG A 488 -22.05 11.47 20.64
CA ARG A 488 -21.72 12.90 20.71
C ARG A 488 -20.38 13.11 21.41
N ARG A 489 -19.48 13.86 20.79
CA ARG A 489 -18.15 14.17 21.34
C ARG A 489 -17.82 15.63 21.15
N GLU A 490 -17.43 16.31 22.23
CA GLU A 490 -17.01 17.71 22.20
C GLU A 490 -15.48 17.78 22.24
N VAL A 491 -14.91 18.65 21.40
CA VAL A 491 -13.48 18.94 21.37
C VAL A 491 -13.26 20.44 21.26
N THR A 492 -12.08 20.90 21.66
CA THR A 492 -11.60 22.24 21.30
C THR A 492 -10.62 22.08 20.15
N LEU A 493 -10.88 22.77 19.04
CA LEU A 493 -10.05 22.68 17.86
C LEU A 493 -8.68 23.32 18.11
N GLN A 494 -7.67 22.68 17.56
CA GLN A 494 -6.30 23.19 17.54
C GLN A 494 -6.14 24.27 16.45
N GLY A 495 -4.97 24.91 16.39
CA GLY A 495 -4.70 26.00 15.44
C GLY A 495 -5.27 27.36 15.87
N SER A 496 -5.13 28.36 15.01
CA SER A 496 -5.57 29.73 15.30
C SER A 496 -6.05 30.47 14.05
N GLY A 497 -7.20 31.14 14.15
CA GLY A 497 -7.77 31.94 13.06
C GLY A 497 -8.66 31.12 12.12
N SER A 498 -9.25 31.80 11.15
CA SER A 498 -10.15 31.21 10.16
C SER A 498 -9.42 30.23 9.24
N GLY A 499 -10.02 29.06 9.00
CA GLY A 499 -9.49 28.03 8.10
C GLY A 499 -8.36 27.17 8.67
N MET A 500 -7.77 27.55 9.79
CA MET A 500 -6.63 26.85 10.41
C MET A 500 -7.03 25.97 11.59
N GLY A 501 -8.32 25.88 11.89
CA GLY A 501 -8.86 25.01 12.93
C GLY A 501 -8.87 23.55 12.50
N PHE A 502 -8.38 22.67 13.36
CA PHE A 502 -8.38 21.23 13.11
C PHE A 502 -8.55 20.41 14.39
N GLY A 503 -9.03 19.17 14.26
CA GLY A 503 -9.18 18.23 15.36
C GLY A 503 -9.74 16.89 14.90
N SER A 504 -9.72 15.89 15.77
CA SER A 504 -10.29 14.58 15.47
C SER A 504 -10.79 13.89 16.73
N VAL A 505 -11.63 12.88 16.52
CA VAL A 505 -12.12 11.96 17.56
C VAL A 505 -11.89 10.55 17.06
N SER A 506 -11.15 9.75 17.84
CA SER A 506 -11.10 8.30 17.67
C SER A 506 -12.10 7.64 18.63
N THR A 507 -12.87 6.68 18.12
CA THR A 507 -13.81 5.87 18.90
C THR A 507 -13.79 4.42 18.44
N ALA A 508 -14.05 3.48 19.34
CA ALA A 508 -14.27 2.09 18.94
C ALA A 508 -15.60 1.95 18.18
N VAL A 509 -15.63 1.05 17.20
CA VAL A 509 -16.86 0.58 16.55
C VAL A 509 -17.39 -0.60 17.36
N PRO A 510 -18.60 -0.54 17.93
CA PRO A 510 -19.15 -1.66 18.68
C PRO A 510 -19.26 -2.90 17.80
N ASN A 511 -18.90 -4.05 18.38
CA ASN A 511 -18.94 -5.34 17.71
C ASN A 511 -20.21 -6.10 18.04
N ASP A 512 -21.37 -5.59 17.62
CA ASP A 512 -22.67 -6.20 17.94
C ASP A 512 -23.63 -6.14 16.75
N ARG A 513 -24.75 -6.84 16.88
CA ARG A 513 -25.72 -6.99 15.79
C ARG A 513 -26.60 -5.78 15.56
N LEU A 514 -26.66 -4.87 16.54
CA LEU A 514 -27.34 -3.60 16.35
C LEU A 514 -26.48 -2.60 15.60
N THR A 515 -25.16 -2.84 15.47
CA THR A 515 -24.29 -1.99 14.67
C THR A 515 -24.01 -2.55 13.29
N VAL A 516 -23.71 -3.85 13.18
CA VAL A 516 -23.36 -4.47 11.89
C VAL A 516 -24.51 -4.39 10.88
N GLY A 517 -24.20 -3.90 9.68
CA GLY A 517 -25.15 -3.72 8.58
C GLY A 517 -25.89 -2.37 8.61
N ASN A 518 -25.83 -1.63 9.72
CA ASN A 518 -26.48 -0.33 9.83
C ASN A 518 -25.63 0.80 9.26
N THR A 519 -26.32 1.76 8.63
CA THR A 519 -25.68 2.99 8.12
C THR A 519 -25.77 4.08 9.16
N TYR A 520 -24.64 4.73 9.40
CA TYR A 520 -24.49 5.86 10.29
C TYR A 520 -24.07 7.10 9.50
N TYR A 521 -24.41 8.26 10.05
CA TYR A 521 -24.13 9.56 9.48
C TYR A 521 -23.39 10.40 10.53
N ALA A 522 -22.24 10.94 10.15
CA ALA A 522 -21.40 11.77 11.00
C ALA A 522 -21.29 13.20 10.49
N ARG A 523 -21.33 14.17 11.41
CA ARG A 523 -21.15 15.59 11.11
C ARG A 523 -20.46 16.33 12.24
N TRP A 524 -19.64 17.32 11.88
CA TRP A 524 -19.08 18.28 12.80
C TRP A 524 -19.87 19.59 12.83
N TYR A 525 -20.07 20.10 14.04
CA TYR A 525 -20.64 21.42 14.33
C TYR A 525 -19.61 22.29 15.04
N VAL A 526 -19.24 23.43 14.45
CA VAL A 526 -18.21 24.33 14.98
C VAL A 526 -18.83 25.63 15.43
N THR A 527 -18.58 26.02 16.67
CA THR A 527 -19.02 27.32 17.21
C THR A 527 -18.23 28.44 16.54
N ASP A 528 -18.88 29.17 15.62
CA ASP A 528 -18.23 30.19 14.81
C ASP A 528 -19.17 31.38 14.57
N ALA A 529 -18.84 32.53 15.16
CA ALA A 529 -19.67 33.74 15.03
C ALA A 529 -19.79 34.29 13.60
N GLY A 530 -18.89 33.90 12.69
CA GLY A 530 -18.94 34.24 11.27
C GLY A 530 -19.89 33.38 10.45
N ALA A 531 -20.35 32.24 11.00
CA ALA A 531 -21.28 31.34 10.33
C ALA A 531 -22.74 31.80 10.46
N ALA A 532 -23.60 31.26 9.59
CA ALA A 532 -25.05 31.40 9.76
C ALA A 532 -25.47 30.79 11.11
N ASN A 533 -26.27 31.53 11.89
CA ASN A 533 -26.69 31.13 13.24
C ASN A 533 -25.54 30.84 14.23
N SER A 534 -24.33 31.35 13.94
CA SER A 534 -23.11 31.14 14.72
C SER A 534 -22.64 29.67 14.79
N LEU A 535 -23.03 28.86 13.81
CA LEU A 535 -22.66 27.46 13.70
C LEU A 535 -22.19 27.13 12.28
N ALA A 536 -20.91 26.80 12.12
CA ALA A 536 -20.42 26.21 10.88
C ALA A 536 -20.61 24.69 10.93
N GLU A 537 -20.87 24.07 9.79
CA GLU A 537 -21.21 22.66 9.69
C GLU A 537 -20.35 22.00 8.62
N SER A 538 -19.77 20.83 8.90
CA SER A 538 -19.01 20.10 7.88
C SER A 538 -19.90 19.49 6.81
N GLU A 539 -19.32 18.86 5.79
CA GLU A 539 -20.05 17.85 5.02
C GLU A 539 -20.49 16.69 5.94
N ILE A 540 -21.33 15.80 5.41
CA ILE A 540 -21.78 14.60 6.13
C ILE A 540 -21.00 13.40 5.64
N ALA A 541 -20.41 12.63 6.56
CA ALA A 541 -19.83 11.32 6.25
C ALA A 541 -20.87 10.23 6.53
N ALA A 542 -21.24 9.44 5.51
CA ALA A 542 -22.12 8.28 5.66
C ALA A 542 -21.29 7.00 5.59
N PHE A 543 -21.49 6.05 6.51
CA PHE A 543 -20.74 4.79 6.53
C PHE A 543 -21.59 3.64 7.06
N THR A 544 -21.37 2.45 6.52
CA THR A 544 -22.07 1.23 6.96
C THR A 544 -21.10 0.35 7.73
N VAL A 545 -21.46 -0.04 8.96
CA VAL A 545 -20.62 -0.94 9.74
C VAL A 545 -20.65 -2.33 9.11
N PHE A 546 -19.49 -2.92 8.88
CA PHE A 546 -19.36 -4.25 8.28
C PHE A 546 -18.49 -5.18 9.14
N GLY A 547 -18.47 -6.46 8.80
CA GLY A 547 -17.76 -7.50 9.54
C GLY A 547 -18.74 -8.52 10.12
N GLU A 548 -18.22 -9.48 10.87
CA GLU A 548 -19.04 -10.42 11.61
C GLU A 548 -19.32 -9.83 12.99
N ALA A 549 -20.59 -9.73 13.36
CA ALA A 549 -20.96 -9.39 14.73
C ALA A 549 -20.51 -10.54 15.63
N VAL A 550 -19.50 -10.30 16.46
CA VAL A 550 -19.25 -11.18 17.58
C VAL A 550 -20.44 -11.04 18.52
N HIS A 551 -20.89 -12.15 19.12
CA HIS A 551 -21.86 -12.11 20.20
C HIS A 551 -21.26 -11.30 21.36
N ASN A 552 -21.52 -9.99 21.37
CA ASN A 552 -21.03 -9.05 22.36
C ASN A 552 -21.83 -9.25 23.65
N GLY A 553 -21.58 -10.36 24.34
CA GLY A 553 -22.49 -10.91 25.34
C GLY A 553 -23.24 -12.11 24.78
N CYS A 554 -23.76 -12.91 25.70
CA CYS A 554 -24.41 -14.17 25.40
C CYS A 554 -25.37 -14.09 24.20
N PRO A 555 -25.32 -15.03 23.24
CA PRO A 555 -26.35 -15.15 22.21
C PRO A 555 -27.78 -15.27 22.76
N ALA A 556 -27.92 -15.65 24.04
CA ALA A 556 -29.18 -15.67 24.77
C ALA A 556 -29.60 -14.33 25.42
N ASP A 557 -28.75 -13.29 25.41
CA ASP A 557 -29.11 -11.92 25.86
C ASP A 557 -29.61 -11.10 24.67
N LEU A 558 -30.80 -11.45 24.21
CA LEU A 558 -31.42 -10.90 23.02
C LEU A 558 -32.00 -9.50 23.23
N ASN A 559 -32.13 -9.03 24.47
CA ASN A 559 -32.59 -7.68 24.77
C ASN A 559 -31.46 -6.71 25.19
N ILE A 560 -30.22 -7.21 25.29
CA ILE A 560 -28.99 -6.46 25.62
C ILE A 560 -29.07 -5.76 26.98
N ASP A 561 -29.80 -6.34 27.92
CA ASP A 561 -29.89 -5.83 29.30
C ASP A 561 -28.80 -6.38 30.22
N ARG A 562 -27.90 -7.23 29.67
CA ARG A 562 -26.83 -7.93 30.39
C ARG A 562 -27.36 -8.94 31.41
N SER A 563 -28.54 -9.51 31.17
CA SER A 563 -29.09 -10.56 32.01
C SER A 563 -29.92 -11.56 31.22
N ILE A 564 -29.47 -12.82 31.18
CA ILE A 564 -30.21 -13.90 30.52
C ILE A 564 -31.47 -14.22 31.34
N ASN A 565 -32.61 -13.78 30.85
CA ASN A 565 -33.89 -13.93 31.54
C ASN A 565 -35.04 -14.10 30.56
N VAL A 566 -36.24 -14.36 31.08
CA VAL A 566 -37.42 -14.66 30.24
C VAL A 566 -37.74 -13.56 29.21
N LEU A 567 -37.29 -12.32 29.43
CA LEU A 567 -37.47 -11.22 28.49
C LEU A 567 -36.71 -11.44 27.19
N ASP A 568 -35.55 -12.11 27.20
CA ASP A 568 -34.82 -12.49 25.98
C ASP A 568 -35.59 -13.51 25.14
N MET A 569 -36.20 -14.48 25.83
CA MET A 569 -37.07 -15.48 25.19
C MET A 569 -38.30 -14.82 24.58
N VAL A 570 -38.82 -13.76 25.23
CA VAL A 570 -39.94 -12.98 24.72
C VAL A 570 -39.52 -12.19 23.48
N THR A 571 -38.31 -11.61 23.45
CA THR A 571 -37.75 -10.96 22.26
C THR A 571 -37.69 -11.94 21.08
N LEU A 572 -37.08 -13.11 21.28
CA LEU A 572 -36.98 -14.15 20.26
C LEU A 572 -38.36 -14.59 19.71
N ILE A 573 -39.33 -14.85 20.60
CA ILE A 573 -40.67 -15.28 20.23
C ILE A 573 -41.43 -14.18 19.46
N ASN A 574 -41.23 -12.92 19.83
CA ASN A 574 -41.88 -11.80 19.16
C ASN A 574 -41.33 -11.59 17.74
N ASP A 575 -40.06 -11.95 17.52
CA ASP A 575 -39.39 -11.80 16.23
C ASP A 575 -39.64 -13.01 15.29
N MET A 576 -40.20 -14.11 15.81
CA MET A 576 -40.51 -15.30 15.02
C MET A 576 -41.40 -15.00 13.81
N GLY A 577 -40.93 -15.39 12.64
CA GLY A 577 -41.72 -15.38 11.41
C GLY A 577 -41.82 -14.03 10.68
N ALA A 578 -41.18 -12.96 11.17
CA ALA A 578 -40.83 -11.77 10.37
C ALA A 578 -39.90 -10.80 11.13
N CYS A 579 -38.63 -10.79 10.77
CA CYS A 579 -37.78 -9.59 10.89
C CYS A 579 -37.65 -8.95 9.50
N GLU A 580 -38.04 -7.69 9.36
CA GLU A 580 -37.69 -6.90 8.18
C GLU A 580 -36.27 -6.34 8.36
N GLY A 581 -35.24 -7.15 8.11
CA GLY A 581 -33.82 -6.77 8.19
C GLY A 581 -32.99 -7.60 9.19
N SER A 582 -31.77 -7.14 9.49
CA SER A 582 -30.89 -7.70 10.54
C SER A 582 -31.52 -7.39 11.91
N CYS A 583 -31.93 -8.41 12.65
CA CYS A 583 -32.43 -8.26 14.02
C CYS A 583 -31.64 -9.16 14.97
N ILE A 584 -31.61 -8.78 16.24
CA ILE A 584 -30.77 -9.46 17.23
C ILE A 584 -31.11 -10.94 17.40
N SER A 585 -32.39 -11.30 17.17
CA SER A 585 -32.94 -12.66 17.25
C SER A 585 -32.60 -13.56 16.06
N ASP A 586 -32.01 -13.04 14.96
CA ASP A 586 -31.55 -13.83 13.78
C ASP A 586 -30.13 -14.36 14.03
N LEU A 587 -30.00 -15.29 14.98
CA LEU A 587 -28.76 -15.88 15.51
C LEU A 587 -27.85 -16.52 14.46
N ASP A 588 -28.35 -16.99 13.32
CA ASP A 588 -27.50 -17.51 12.24
C ASP A 588 -27.28 -16.52 11.07
N GLY A 589 -27.95 -15.37 11.08
CA GLY A 589 -27.78 -14.29 10.10
C GLY A 589 -28.37 -14.62 8.73
N ASN A 590 -29.33 -15.55 8.66
CA ASN A 590 -29.92 -15.99 7.40
C ASN A 590 -31.10 -15.12 6.93
N GLY A 591 -31.48 -14.12 7.72
CA GLY A 591 -32.55 -13.16 7.42
C GLY A 591 -33.93 -13.59 7.88
N THR A 592 -34.04 -14.67 8.65
CA THR A 592 -35.30 -15.14 9.23
C THR A 592 -35.11 -15.65 10.65
N VAL A 593 -35.99 -15.26 11.58
CA VAL A 593 -36.01 -15.82 12.94
C VAL A 593 -36.87 -17.06 12.96
N GLU A 594 -36.23 -18.20 13.17
CA GLU A 594 -36.81 -19.53 13.03
C GLU A 594 -36.34 -20.50 14.13
N GLU A 595 -36.62 -21.79 13.94
CA GLU A 595 -36.29 -22.82 14.95
C GLU A 595 -34.77 -22.95 15.17
N ALA A 596 -33.96 -22.62 14.16
CA ALA A 596 -32.50 -22.63 14.27
C ALA A 596 -32.03 -21.60 15.31
N ASP A 597 -32.52 -20.36 15.24
CA ASP A 597 -32.17 -19.30 16.19
C ASP A 597 -32.67 -19.61 17.60
N PHE A 598 -33.84 -20.24 17.70
CA PHE A 598 -34.35 -20.69 18.98
C PHE A 598 -33.44 -21.72 19.64
N ASN A 599 -32.92 -22.67 18.87
CA ASN A 599 -31.99 -23.67 19.40
C ASN A 599 -30.64 -23.05 19.77
N MET A 600 -30.12 -22.12 18.96
CA MET A 600 -28.88 -21.39 19.28
C MET A 600 -29.02 -20.60 20.57
N SER A 601 -30.12 -19.83 20.72
CA SER A 601 -30.41 -19.08 21.95
C SER A 601 -30.52 -20.00 23.17
N LEU A 602 -31.12 -21.18 23.02
CA LEU A 602 -31.27 -22.14 24.11
C LEU A 602 -29.95 -22.80 24.54
N ASP A 603 -29.10 -23.14 23.55
CA ASP A 603 -27.79 -23.73 23.77
C ASP A 603 -26.87 -22.75 24.53
N ASP A 604 -27.07 -21.46 24.30
CA ASP A 604 -26.34 -20.38 24.94
C ASP A 604 -26.94 -19.91 26.28
N TRP A 605 -28.24 -20.20 26.52
CA TRP A 605 -29.00 -19.78 27.71
C TRP A 605 -28.36 -20.16 29.05
N LEU A 606 -27.62 -21.27 29.08
CA LEU A 606 -27.01 -21.83 30.29
C LEU A 606 -25.49 -21.86 30.24
N THR A 607 -24.88 -21.49 29.12
CA THR A 607 -23.44 -21.66 28.88
C THR A 607 -22.69 -20.33 28.86
N CYS A 608 -23.40 -19.22 28.69
CA CYS A 608 -22.80 -17.90 28.82
C CYS A 608 -22.71 -17.43 30.28
N ASP A 609 -21.56 -16.84 30.63
CA ASP A 609 -21.42 -15.95 31.79
C ASP A 609 -21.48 -14.49 31.30
N LEU A 610 -22.40 -13.68 31.85
CA LEU A 610 -22.55 -12.24 31.58
C LEU A 610 -22.05 -11.37 32.73
#